data_AF-A0A1S1HEK2-F1
#
_entry.id   AF-A0A1S1HEK2-F1
#
_cell.length_a   1.000
_cell.length_b   1.000
_cell.length_c   1.000
_cell.angle_alpha   90.00
_cell.angle_beta   90.00
_cell.angle_gamma   90.00
#
_symmetry.space_group_name_H-M   'P 1'
#
loop_
_entity.id
_entity.type
_entity.pdbx_description
1 polymer ?
#
loop_
_entity_poly.entity_id
_entity_poly.type
_entity_poly.pdbx_seq_one_letter_code
_entity_poly.pdbx_strand_id
1 'polypeptide(L)'
;MLRKGRSWWQQLQAGTIDIATIAREEKVNDSWVSRLVRLNFLAPAIVEAILAGTHPASVSATSLRTANLPIDWNEQIALFGM
;
A
#
# COMPACT_ATOMS: atom_id res chain seq x y z
N MET A 1 -0.61 8.97 -0.78
CA MET A 1 0.00 7.76 -0.16
C MET A 1 0.63 6.81 -1.18
N LEU A 2 -0.08 6.39 -2.23
CA LEU A 2 0.44 5.40 -3.21
C LEU A 2 1.75 5.81 -3.88
N ARG A 3 1.91 7.10 -4.24
CA ARG A 3 3.17 7.63 -4.80
C ARG A 3 4.36 7.50 -3.84
N LYS A 4 4.17 7.82 -2.55
CA LYS A 4 5.21 7.67 -1.52
C LYS A 4 5.57 6.20 -1.31
N GLY A 5 4.55 5.34 -1.19
CA GLY A 5 4.74 3.89 -1.11
C GLY A 5 5.57 3.34 -2.27
N ARG A 6 5.29 3.77 -3.51
CA ARG A 6 6.08 3.39 -4.71
C ARG A 6 7.53 3.83 -4.65
N SER A 7 7.78 5.10 -4.31
CA SER A 7 9.14 5.62 -4.20
C SER A 7 9.96 4.89 -3.14
N TRP A 8 9.39 4.62 -1.97
CA TRP A 8 10.08 3.85 -0.93
C TRP A 8 10.32 2.41 -1.34
N TRP A 9 9.36 1.76 -2.00
CA TRP A 9 9.53 0.40 -2.48
C TRP A 9 10.69 0.28 -3.48
N GLN A 10 10.84 1.23 -4.39
CA GLN A 10 11.97 1.26 -5.33
C GLN A 10 13.32 1.35 -4.59
N GLN A 11 13.43 2.22 -3.59
CA GLN A 11 14.65 2.37 -2.80
C GLN A 11 14.95 1.15 -1.92
N LEU A 12 13.92 0.56 -1.30
CA LEU A 12 14.02 -0.68 -0.53
C LEU A 12 14.46 -1.85 -1.40
N GLN A 13 13.88 -1.98 -2.60
CA GLN A 13 14.25 -3.03 -3.57
C GLN A 13 15.68 -2.85 -4.07
N ALA A 14 16.13 -1.60 -4.25
CA ALA A 14 17.50 -1.28 -4.62
C ALA A 14 18.50 -1.44 -3.46
N GLY A 15 18.03 -1.68 -2.23
CA GLY A 15 18.86 -1.77 -1.02
C GLY A 15 19.51 -0.44 -0.61
N THR A 16 19.03 0.69 -1.14
CA THR A 16 19.61 2.02 -0.89
C THR A 16 19.12 2.64 0.42
N ILE A 17 18.05 2.11 0.99
CA ILE A 17 17.45 2.55 2.26
C ILE A 17 16.80 1.37 2.97
N ASP A 18 16.64 1.45 4.29
CA ASP A 18 15.87 0.50 5.09
C ASP A 18 14.60 1.14 5.68
N ILE A 19 13.70 0.30 6.21
CA ILE A 19 12.43 0.75 6.80
C ILE A 19 12.66 1.70 7.98
N ALA A 20 13.64 1.42 8.83
CA ALA A 20 13.94 2.22 10.02
C ALA A 20 14.43 3.63 9.66
N THR A 21 15.22 3.76 8.59
CA THR A 21 15.69 5.05 8.07
C THR A 21 14.54 5.85 7.51
N ILE A 22 13.68 5.24 6.68
CA ILE A 22 12.46 5.92 6.18
C ILE A 22 11.59 6.38 7.36
N ALA A 23 11.38 5.53 8.35
CA ALA A 23 10.54 5.83 9.51
C ALA A 23 11.09 7.03 10.30
N ARG A 24 12.40 7.06 10.55
CA ARG A 24 13.10 8.16 11.22
C ARG A 24 12.98 9.47 10.45
N GLU A 25 13.21 9.45 9.14
CA GLU A 25 13.15 10.64 8.28
C GLU A 25 11.73 11.20 8.17
N GLU A 26 10.73 10.33 8.05
CA GLU A 26 9.32 10.71 7.97
C GLU A 26 8.66 10.94 9.34
N LYS A 27 9.40 10.74 10.44
CA LYS A 27 8.93 10.88 11.82
C LYS A 27 7.68 10.03 12.12
N VAL A 28 7.70 8.80 11.63
CA VAL A 28 6.66 7.78 11.80
C VAL A 28 7.27 6.51 12.39
N ASN A 29 6.46 5.50 12.69
CA ASN A 29 6.96 4.19 13.09
C ASN A 29 7.16 3.25 11.89
N ASP A 30 8.04 2.27 12.04
CA ASP A 30 8.37 1.25 11.05
C ASP A 30 7.14 0.50 10.54
N SER A 31 6.18 0.26 11.44
CA SER A 31 4.95 -0.44 11.11
C SER A 31 4.05 0.40 10.18
N TRP A 32 4.12 1.73 10.24
CA TRP A 32 3.42 2.64 9.36
C TRP A 32 4.06 2.64 7.97
N VAL A 33 5.40 2.71 7.90
CA VAL A 33 6.14 2.62 6.63
C VAL A 33 5.86 1.28 5.95
N SER A 34 5.95 0.18 6.70
CA SER A 34 5.69 -1.18 6.21
C SER A 34 4.28 -1.30 5.62
N ARG A 35 3.26 -0.70 6.25
CA ARG A 35 1.88 -0.69 5.72
C ARG A 35 1.79 0.05 4.39
N LEU A 36 2.46 1.19 4.25
CA LEU A 36 2.43 1.97 3.01
C LEU A 36 3.20 1.28 1.88
N VAL A 37 4.32 0.63 2.19
CA VAL A 37 5.10 -0.15 1.23
C VAL A 37 4.30 -1.36 0.73
N ARG A 38 3.51 -2.01 1.60
CA ARG A 38 2.64 -3.13 1.18
C ARG A 38 1.60 -2.73 0.14
N LEU A 39 1.19 -1.46 0.07
CA LEU A 39 0.23 -0.99 -0.94
C LEU A 39 0.76 -1.09 -2.38
N ASN A 40 2.06 -1.32 -2.58
CA ASN A 40 2.62 -1.63 -3.90
C ASN A 40 2.18 -2.99 -4.44
N PHE A 41 1.69 -3.88 -3.58
CA PHE A 41 1.21 -5.21 -3.95
C PHE A 41 -0.31 -5.29 -4.09
N LEU A 42 -0.98 -4.14 -4.13
CA LEU A 42 -2.42 -4.10 -4.41
C LEU A 42 -2.70 -4.67 -5.80
N ALA A 43 -3.78 -5.43 -5.92
CA ALA A 43 -4.28 -5.91 -7.20
C ALA A 43 -4.43 -4.73 -8.18
N PRO A 44 -3.99 -4.86 -9.45
CA PRO A 44 -4.08 -3.80 -10.44
C PRO A 44 -5.48 -3.20 -10.56
N ALA A 45 -6.53 -4.02 -10.53
CA ALA A 45 -7.93 -3.57 -10.56
C ALA A 45 -8.29 -2.60 -9.43
N ILE A 46 -7.77 -2.82 -8.20
CA ILE A 46 -7.96 -1.90 -7.07
C ILE A 46 -7.28 -0.56 -7.36
N VAL A 47 -6.04 -0.60 -7.86
CA VAL A 47 -5.27 0.61 -8.18
C VAL A 47 -5.97 1.41 -9.29
N GLU A 48 -6.46 0.73 -10.32
CA GLU A 48 -7.20 1.32 -11.43
C GLU A 48 -8.51 1.97 -10.95
N ALA A 49 -9.31 1.28 -10.12
CA ALA A 49 -10.53 1.83 -9.55
C ALA A 49 -10.26 3.06 -8.65
N ILE A 50 -9.14 3.06 -7.92
CA ILE A 50 -8.70 4.24 -7.14
C ILE A 50 -8.37 5.41 -8.07
N LEU A 51 -7.59 5.17 -9.12
CA LEU A 51 -7.19 6.21 -10.07
C LEU A 51 -8.37 6.74 -10.90
N ALA A 52 -9.32 5.88 -11.26
CA ALA A 52 -10.54 6.23 -11.97
C ALA A 52 -11.60 6.88 -11.07
N GLY A 53 -11.44 6.82 -9.74
CA GLY A 53 -12.44 7.31 -8.80
C GLY A 53 -13.73 6.47 -8.76
N THR A 54 -13.68 5.23 -9.24
CA THR A 54 -14.82 4.30 -9.33
C THR A 54 -14.80 3.23 -8.24
N HIS A 55 -13.86 3.31 -7.30
CA HIS A 55 -13.73 2.36 -6.21
C HIS A 55 -14.91 2.46 -5.23
N PRO A 56 -15.36 1.32 -4.67
CA PRO A 56 -16.43 1.30 -3.67
C PRO A 56 -15.96 1.91 -2.34
N ALA A 57 -16.90 2.27 -1.47
CA ALA A 57 -16.61 2.85 -0.14
C ALA A 57 -15.78 1.93 0.77
N SER A 58 -15.79 0.62 0.51
CA SER A 58 -14.92 -0.38 1.15
C SER A 58 -13.43 -0.14 0.86
N VAL A 59 -13.08 0.52 -0.25
CA VAL A 59 -11.72 0.89 -0.62
C VAL A 59 -11.43 2.31 -0.15
N SER A 60 -11.03 2.44 1.11
CA SER A 60 -10.61 3.70 1.72
C SER A 60 -9.15 3.68 2.17
N ALA A 61 -8.53 4.85 2.34
CA ALA A 61 -7.16 4.94 2.87
C ALA A 61 -6.99 4.24 4.23
N THR A 62 -8.02 4.29 5.08
CA THR A 62 -8.04 3.58 6.35
C THR A 62 -8.06 2.07 6.12
N SER A 63 -9.02 1.56 5.34
CA SER A 63 -9.16 0.12 5.07
C SER A 63 -7.90 -0.48 4.44
N LEU A 64 -7.30 0.18 3.45
CA LEU A 64 -6.09 -0.27 2.76
C LEU A 64 -4.90 -0.37 3.73
N ARG A 65 -4.83 0.52 4.72
CA ARG A 65 -3.76 0.54 5.71
C ARG A 65 -3.94 -0.49 6.82
N THR A 66 -5.19 -0.81 7.19
CA THR A 66 -5.50 -1.71 8.32
C THR A 66 -5.83 -3.13 7.91
N ALA A 67 -6.23 -3.36 6.66
CA ALA A 67 -6.56 -4.68 6.14
C ALA A 67 -5.35 -5.63 6.23
N ASN A 68 -5.64 -6.88 6.56
CA ASN A 68 -4.70 -7.96 6.34
C ASN A 68 -4.76 -8.35 4.86
N LEU A 69 -4.00 -7.63 4.02
CA LEU A 69 -4.02 -7.81 2.57
C LEU A 69 -3.46 -9.20 2.21
N PRO A 70 -4.26 -10.09 1.59
CA PRO A 70 -3.75 -11.35 1.08
C PRO A 70 -2.77 -11.11 -0.08
N ILE A 71 -1.88 -12.08 -0.32
CA ILE A 71 -0.94 -12.02 -1.45
C ILE A 71 -1.69 -12.26 -2.77
N ASP A 72 -2.70 -13.12 -2.76
CA ASP A 72 -3.52 -13.40 -3.95
C ASP A 72 -4.42 -12.20 -4.30
N TRP A 73 -4.37 -11.79 -5.57
CA TRP A 73 -5.12 -10.63 -6.03
C TRP A 73 -6.64 -10.85 -6.07
N ASN A 74 -7.11 -12.06 -6.37
CA ASN A 74 -8.55 -12.35 -6.36
C ASN A 74 -9.09 -12.26 -4.93
N GLU A 75 -8.32 -12.74 -3.94
CA GLU A 75 -8.68 -12.58 -2.53
C GLU A 75 -8.69 -11.11 -2.10
N GLN A 76 -7.76 -10.28 -2.60
CA GLN A 76 -7.81 -8.84 -2.33
C GLN A 76 -9.04 -8.17 -2.93
N ILE A 77 -9.38 -8.50 -4.19
CA ILE A 77 -10.56 -7.97 -4.89
C ILE A 77 -11.83 -8.37 -4.13
N ALA A 78 -11.96 -9.64 -3.75
CA ALA A 78 -13.07 -10.14 -2.96
C ALA A 78 -13.17 -9.47 -1.57
N LEU A 79 -12.04 -9.24 -0.90
CA LEU A 79 -11.98 -8.54 0.40
C LEU A 79 -12.59 -7.13 0.33
N PHE A 80 -12.42 -6.44 -0.81
CA PHE A 80 -12.99 -5.12 -1.03
C PHE A 80 -14.34 -5.13 -1.74
N GLY A 81 -14.89 -6.30 -2.09
CA GLY A 81 -16.17 -6.43 -2.76
C GLY A 81 -16.19 -5.83 -4.17
N MET A 82 -15.08 -6.03 -4.91
CA MET A 82 -14.96 -5.63 -6.32
C MET A 82 -14.98 -6.82 -7.27
#